data_AF-A0A7W1RG72-F1
#
_entry.id   AF-A0A7W1RG72-F1
#
_cell.length_a   1.000
_cell.length_b   1.000
_cell.length_c   1.000
_cell.angle_alpha   90.00
_cell.angle_beta   90.00
_cell.angle_gamma   90.00
#
_symmetry.space_group_name_H-M   'P 1'
#
loop_
_entity.id
_entity.type
_entity.pdbx_description
1 polymer ?
#
loop_
_entity_poly.entity_id
_entity_poly.type
_entity_poly.pdbx_seq_one_letter_code
_entity_poly.pdbx_strand_id
1 'polypeptide(L)'
;MEEETNYRVRLITIMEISSKITTKIFVGCHITSELRMHLSKSKEWKQLSVVPIEARESKIQEIHFKDKDYFGYYLIQDAIQISELQKIKTSIQLILKKYCPGYEISSLKVYALPQLFVA
;
A
#
# COMPACT_ATOMS: atom_id res chain seq x y z
N MET A 1 -23.48 24.95 8.66
CA MET A 1 -22.12 25.31 8.23
C MET A 1 -21.18 24.58 9.17
N GLU A 2 -20.72 23.39 8.77
CA GLU A 2 -19.74 22.64 9.54
C GLU A 2 -18.36 22.91 8.91
N GLU A 3 -17.43 23.43 9.72
CA GLU A 3 -16.04 23.59 9.34
C GLU A 3 -15.38 22.21 9.22
N GLU A 4 -15.23 21.71 8.00
CA GLU A 4 -14.35 20.56 7.71
C GLU A 4 -12.92 20.96 8.07
N THR A 5 -12.51 20.62 9.28
CA THR A 5 -11.14 20.83 9.74
C THR A 5 -10.23 19.87 8.97
N ASN A 6 -9.50 20.43 8.00
CA ASN A 6 -8.74 19.69 7.01
C ASN A 6 -7.36 19.28 7.59
N TYR A 7 -7.33 18.18 8.35
CA TYR A 7 -6.10 17.68 8.97
C TYR A 7 -5.17 17.05 7.92
N ARG A 8 -4.02 17.68 7.71
CA ARG A 8 -2.90 17.10 6.92
C ARG A 8 -1.91 16.44 7.86
N VAL A 9 -1.65 15.16 7.65
CA VAL A 9 -0.50 14.49 8.29
C VAL A 9 0.73 14.82 7.46
N ARG A 10 1.59 15.71 7.97
CA ARG A 10 2.95 15.86 7.46
C ARG A 10 3.79 14.75 8.05
N LEU A 11 4.15 13.77 7.23
CA LEU A 11 5.21 12.85 7.59
C LEU A 11 6.53 13.62 7.49
N ILE A 12 7.34 13.57 8.55
CA ILE A 12 8.65 14.20 8.56
C ILE A 12 9.50 13.42 7.56
N THR A 13 9.60 13.95 6.35
CA THR A 13 10.63 13.55 5.39
C THR A 13 11.96 13.91 6.05
N ILE A 14 12.79 12.91 6.35
CA ILE A 14 14.19 13.15 6.69
C ILE A 14 14.84 13.63 5.39
N MET A 15 14.65 14.91 5.06
CA MET A 15 15.37 15.56 3.99
C MET A 15 16.79 15.79 4.49
N GLU A 16 17.76 15.31 3.71
CA GLU A 16 19.20 15.50 3.87
C GLU A 16 19.91 14.64 4.94
N ILE A 17 20.03 13.34 4.66
CA ILE A 17 21.22 12.58 5.07
C ILE A 17 21.83 11.95 3.81
N SER A 18 22.66 12.75 3.11
CA SER A 18 23.34 12.46 1.85
C SER A 18 22.42 12.25 0.64
N SER A 19 22.87 12.65 -0.55
CA SER A 19 22.19 12.47 -1.85
C SER A 19 21.88 11.01 -2.25
N LYS A 20 22.12 10.05 -1.34
CA LYS A 20 21.96 8.61 -1.55
C LYS A 20 20.79 8.00 -0.80
N ILE A 21 20.14 8.72 0.13
CA ILE A 21 19.01 8.16 0.89
C ILE A 21 17.71 8.83 0.44
N THR A 22 16.76 8.04 -0.05
CA THR A 22 15.41 8.48 -0.39
C THR A 22 14.38 7.78 0.50
N THR A 23 13.35 8.50 0.93
CA THR A 23 12.24 7.91 1.70
C THR A 23 11.03 7.78 0.80
N LYS A 24 10.40 6.60 0.77
CA LYS A 24 9.09 6.41 0.13
C LYS A 24 8.10 5.89 1.16
N ILE A 25 6.83 6.23 0.98
CA ILE A 25 5.76 5.74 1.85
C ILE A 25 5.04 4.62 1.11
N PHE A 26 5.03 3.43 1.69
CA PHE A 26 4.19 2.33 1.24
C PHE A 26 2.85 2.39 1.97
N VAL A 27 1.74 2.29 1.25
CA VAL A 27 0.42 2.16 1.87
C VAL A 27 -0.19 0.82 1.45
N GLY A 28 -0.54 0.00 2.44
CA GLY A 28 -0.99 -1.35 2.19
C GLY A 28 -1.56 -2.06 3.41
N CYS A 29 -1.98 -3.31 3.23
CA CYS A 29 -2.46 -4.18 4.30
C CYS A 29 -1.48 -5.32 4.56
N HIS A 30 -1.40 -5.77 5.81
CA HIS A 30 -0.62 -6.95 6.17
C HIS A 30 -1.19 -8.21 5.50
N ILE A 31 -0.32 -9.01 4.89
CA ILE A 31 -0.69 -10.29 4.31
C ILE A 31 -0.70 -11.35 5.41
N THR A 32 -1.88 -11.60 5.96
CA THR A 32 -2.09 -12.72 6.89
C THR A 32 -1.99 -14.06 6.17
N SER A 33 -1.84 -15.16 6.91
CA SER A 33 -1.84 -16.51 6.32
C SER A 33 -3.11 -16.81 5.52
N GLU A 34 -4.25 -16.27 5.93
CA GLU A 34 -5.51 -16.38 5.21
C GLU A 34 -5.45 -15.60 3.88
N LEU A 35 -5.08 -14.32 3.91
CA LEU A 35 -4.95 -13.52 2.70
C LEU A 35 -3.89 -14.13 1.75
N ARG A 36 -2.78 -14.63 2.27
CA ARG A 36 -1.76 -15.38 1.54
C ARG A 36 -2.37 -16.58 0.83
N MET A 37 -3.18 -17.38 1.52
CA MET A 37 -3.88 -18.51 0.93
C MET A 37 -4.79 -18.06 -0.23
N HIS A 38 -5.57 -17.00 -0.07
CA HIS A 38 -6.42 -16.47 -1.15
C HIS A 38 -5.62 -15.96 -2.36
N LEU A 39 -4.57 -15.17 -2.11
CA LEU A 39 -3.67 -14.67 -3.16
C LEU A 39 -3.00 -15.83 -3.91
N SER A 40 -2.61 -16.89 -3.20
CA SER A 40 -2.03 -18.11 -3.80
C SER A 40 -3.02 -18.91 -4.64
N LYS A 41 -4.33 -18.67 -4.53
CA LYS A 41 -5.37 -19.28 -5.37
C LYS A 41 -5.80 -18.40 -6.54
N SER A 42 -5.57 -17.08 -6.45
CA SER A 42 -5.87 -16.12 -7.51
C SER A 42 -4.92 -16.31 -8.71
N LYS A 43 -5.49 -16.65 -9.87
CA LYS A 43 -4.72 -16.82 -11.11
C LYS A 43 -4.26 -15.46 -11.64
N GLU A 44 -5.13 -14.48 -11.58
CA GLU A 44 -4.91 -13.11 -12.05
C GLU A 44 -3.81 -12.44 -11.22
N TRP A 45 -3.79 -12.65 -9.89
CA TRP A 45 -2.72 -12.14 -9.05
C TRP A 45 -1.36 -12.75 -9.41
N LYS A 46 -1.28 -14.07 -9.59
CA LYS A 46 -0.05 -14.76 -9.99
C LYS A 46 0.48 -14.27 -11.34
N GLN A 47 -0.42 -14.02 -12.29
CA GLN A 47 -0.04 -13.45 -13.58
C GLN A 47 0.48 -12.02 -13.41
N LEU A 48 -0.17 -11.20 -12.59
CA LEU A 48 0.30 -9.85 -12.33
C LEU A 48 1.66 -9.85 -11.63
N SER A 49 1.89 -10.77 -10.68
CA SER A 49 3.10 -10.79 -9.85
C SER A 49 4.40 -11.04 -10.63
N VAL A 50 4.32 -11.64 -11.83
CA VAL A 50 5.47 -11.88 -12.72
C VAL A 50 5.71 -10.73 -13.72
N VAL A 51 4.76 -9.82 -13.89
CA VAL A 51 4.91 -8.64 -14.78
C VAL A 51 5.71 -7.55 -14.04
N PRO A 52 6.68 -6.86 -14.66
CA PRO A 52 7.38 -5.73 -14.04
C PRO A 52 6.40 -4.67 -13.54
N ILE A 53 6.64 -4.10 -12.35
CA ILE A 53 5.71 -3.18 -11.68
C ILE A 53 5.44 -1.94 -12.54
N GLU A 54 6.43 -1.47 -13.29
CA GLU A 54 6.38 -0.32 -14.19
C GLU A 54 5.39 -0.53 -15.34
N ALA A 55 5.14 -1.78 -15.72
CA ALA A 55 4.20 -2.17 -16.77
C ALA A 55 2.79 -2.48 -16.22
N ARG A 56 2.58 -2.47 -14.90
CA ARG A 56 1.27 -2.75 -14.28
C ARG A 56 0.43 -1.49 -14.18
N GLU A 57 -0.84 -1.60 -14.54
CA GLU A 57 -1.82 -0.50 -14.42
C GLU A 57 -2.01 -0.03 -12.97
N SER A 58 -2.16 -0.95 -12.02
CA SER A 58 -2.47 -0.62 -10.62
C SER A 58 -1.25 -0.33 -9.75
N LYS A 59 -0.02 -0.58 -10.25
CA LYS A 59 1.26 -0.54 -9.49
C LYS A 59 1.23 -1.27 -8.13
N ILE A 60 0.22 -2.12 -7.92
CA ILE A 60 0.05 -2.88 -6.69
C ILE A 60 1.12 -3.97 -6.64
N GLN A 61 1.66 -4.18 -5.45
CA GLN A 61 2.77 -5.09 -5.23
C GLN A 61 2.75 -5.64 -3.81
N GLU A 62 3.56 -6.67 -3.63
CA GLU A 62 3.89 -7.21 -2.33
C GLU A 62 5.26 -6.68 -1.91
N ILE A 63 5.40 -6.31 -0.65
CA ILE A 63 6.68 -5.92 -0.05
C ILE A 63 6.91 -6.71 1.24
N HIS A 64 8.17 -6.85 1.64
CA HIS A 64 8.56 -7.35 2.94
C HIS A 64 9.06 -6.19 3.82
N PHE A 65 8.54 -6.06 5.04
CA PHE A 65 8.91 -5.01 5.98
C PHE A 65 8.77 -5.48 7.43
N LYS A 66 9.87 -5.40 8.21
CA LYS A 66 9.91 -5.82 9.63
C LYS A 66 9.30 -7.21 9.86
N ASP A 67 9.80 -8.21 9.12
CA ASP A 67 9.42 -9.62 9.21
C ASP A 67 7.96 -9.92 8.82
N LYS A 68 7.32 -9.00 8.09
CA LYS A 68 5.93 -9.12 7.65
C LYS A 68 5.80 -8.74 6.20
N ASP A 69 4.88 -9.40 5.53
CA ASP A 69 4.57 -9.09 4.13
C ASP A 69 3.35 -8.17 4.05
N TYR A 70 3.38 -7.25 3.11
CA TYR A 70 2.30 -6.29 2.90
C TYR A 70 1.91 -6.21 1.44
N PHE A 71 0.61 -6.01 1.19
CA PHE A 71 0.01 -5.83 -0.12
C PHE A 71 -0.46 -4.38 -0.27
N GLY A 72 -0.01 -3.69 -1.32
CA GLY A 72 -0.22 -2.24 -1.43
C GLY A 72 0.63 -1.59 -2.52
N TYR A 73 0.80 -0.28 -2.44
CA TYR A 73 1.59 0.50 -3.40
C TYR A 73 2.35 1.64 -2.72
N TYR A 74 3.41 2.12 -3.37
CA TYR A 74 4.10 3.33 -2.94
C TYR A 74 3.31 4.58 -3.34
N LEU A 75 3.24 5.56 -2.44
CA LEU A 75 2.74 6.89 -2.76
C LEU A 75 3.74 7.62 -3.65
N ILE A 76 3.21 8.39 -4.61
CA ILE A 76 4.02 9.24 -5.50
C ILE A 76 4.31 10.59 -4.84
N GLN A 77 3.49 10.99 -3.86
CA GLN A 77 3.55 12.29 -3.18
C GLN A 77 4.12 12.17 -1.76
N ASP A 78 4.88 13.20 -1.34
CA ASP A 78 5.54 13.25 -0.03
C ASP A 78 4.58 13.54 1.14
N ALA A 79 3.35 13.99 0.83
CA ALA A 79 2.32 14.28 1.82
C ALA A 79 0.98 13.70 1.38
N ILE A 80 0.19 13.21 2.32
CA ILE A 80 -1.13 12.65 2.07
C ILE A 80 -2.14 13.16 3.11
N GLN A 81 -3.33 13.49 2.66
CA GLN A 81 -4.44 13.87 3.53
C GLN A 81 -5.08 12.62 4.13
N ILE A 82 -5.66 12.75 5.33
CA ILE A 82 -6.34 11.63 5.98
C ILE A 82 -7.53 11.13 5.12
N SER A 83 -8.25 12.04 4.47
CA SER A 83 -9.33 11.71 3.52
C SER A 83 -8.84 10.88 2.33
N GLU A 84 -7.61 11.10 1.87
CA GLU A 84 -7.00 10.32 0.80
C GLU A 84 -6.63 8.92 1.29
N LEU A 85 -6.18 8.74 2.53
CA LEU A 85 -5.92 7.41 3.10
C LEU A 85 -7.17 6.54 3.13
N GLN A 86 -8.34 7.11 3.35
CA GLN A 86 -9.61 6.38 3.27
C GLN A 86 -9.92 5.93 1.82
N LYS A 87 -9.67 6.80 0.83
CA LYS A 87 -9.82 6.43 -0.59
C LYS A 87 -8.84 5.32 -0.99
N ILE A 88 -7.61 5.38 -0.49
CA ILE A 88 -6.60 4.33 -0.69
C ILE A 88 -7.05 3.02 -0.06
N LYS A 89 -7.58 3.06 1.17
CA LYS A 89 -8.16 1.87 1.80
C LYS A 89 -9.24 1.25 0.92
N THR A 90 -10.21 2.04 0.48
CA THR A 90 -11.27 1.55 -0.42
C THR A 90 -10.70 0.97 -1.72
N SER A 91 -9.69 1.62 -2.31
CA SER A 91 -8.99 1.12 -3.51
C SER A 91 -8.35 -0.25 -3.28
N ILE A 92 -7.58 -0.41 -2.20
CA ILE A 92 -6.95 -1.70 -1.82
C ILE A 92 -8.03 -2.76 -1.60
N GLN A 93 -9.13 -2.42 -0.93
CA GLN A 93 -10.24 -3.35 -0.71
C GLN A 93 -10.90 -3.78 -2.02
N LEU A 94 -11.09 -2.89 -2.99
CA LEU A 94 -11.64 -3.21 -4.31
C LEU A 94 -10.70 -4.13 -5.11
N ILE A 95 -9.40 -3.83 -5.08
CA ILE A 95 -8.38 -4.65 -5.73
C ILE A 95 -8.35 -6.06 -5.10
N LEU A 96 -8.40 -6.15 -3.77
CA LEU A 96 -8.47 -7.43 -3.08
C LEU A 96 -9.76 -8.18 -3.38
N LYS A 97 -10.92 -7.52 -3.48
CA LYS A 97 -12.16 -8.18 -3.92
C LYS A 97 -12.03 -8.75 -5.33
N LYS A 98 -11.36 -8.04 -6.24
CA LYS A 98 -11.12 -8.50 -7.61
C LYS A 98 -10.28 -9.78 -7.63
N TYR A 99 -9.20 -9.85 -6.85
CA TYR A 99 -8.30 -11.01 -6.87
C TYR A 99 -8.75 -12.13 -5.92
N CYS A 100 -9.44 -11.79 -4.84
CA CYS A 100 -9.78 -12.68 -3.72
C CYS A 100 -11.26 -12.47 -3.32
N PRO A 101 -12.24 -12.85 -4.16
CA PRO A 101 -13.65 -12.52 -3.93
C PRO A 101 -14.24 -13.16 -2.66
N GLY A 102 -13.69 -14.29 -2.21
CA GLY A 102 -14.12 -14.98 -0.99
C GLY A 102 -13.41 -14.53 0.29
N TYR A 103 -12.56 -13.50 0.24
CA TYR A 103 -11.84 -13.00 1.42
C TYR A 103 -12.68 -11.94 2.17
N GLU A 104 -12.76 -12.08 3.49
CA GLU A 104 -13.45 -11.13 4.39
C GLU A 104 -12.65 -9.82 4.53
N ILE A 105 -13.05 -8.79 3.77
CA ILE A 105 -12.31 -7.53 3.65
C ILE A 105 -12.77 -6.47 4.69
N SER A 106 -13.84 -6.77 5.42
CA SER A 106 -14.47 -5.90 6.42
C SER A 106 -13.50 -5.49 7.54
N SER A 107 -12.59 -6.39 7.93
CA SER A 107 -11.61 -6.19 9.00
C SER A 107 -10.24 -5.67 8.51
N LEU A 108 -10.11 -5.36 7.21
CA LEU A 108 -8.82 -4.98 6.61
C LEU A 108 -8.29 -3.68 7.21
N LYS A 109 -7.13 -3.80 7.87
CA LYS A 109 -6.35 -2.67 8.36
C LYS A 109 -5.35 -2.26 7.28
N VAL A 110 -5.31 -0.96 7.01
CA VAL A 110 -4.32 -0.34 6.10
C VAL A 110 -3.31 0.43 6.94
N TYR A 111 -2.05 0.26 6.58
CA TYR A 111 -0.88 0.83 7.24
C TYR A 111 -0.16 1.75 6.25
N ALA A 112 0.35 2.87 6.75
CA ALA A 112 1.33 3.69 6.05
C ALA A 112 2.71 3.38 6.65
N LEU A 113 3.62 2.87 5.82
CA LEU A 113 4.93 2.38 6.23
C LEU A 113 6.01 3.23 5.55
N PRO A 114 6.76 4.04 6.29
CA PRO A 114 7.91 4.75 5.73
C PRO A 114 9.03 3.74 5.47
N GLN A 115 9.59 3.78 4.26
CA GLN A 115 10.71 2.95 3.84
C GLN A 115 11.86 3.82 3.35
N LEU A 116 13.06 3.50 3.82
CA LEU A 116 14.30 4.14 3.40
C LEU A 116 14.95 3.31 2.29
N PHE A 117 15.36 3.98 1.23
CA PHE A 117 16.07 3.40 0.10
C PHE A 117 17.44 4.05 0.01
N VAL A 118 18.48 3.22 -0.06
CA VAL A 118 19.85 3.66 -0.26
C VAL A 118 20.25 3.39 -1.72
N ALA A 119 20.78 4.41 -2.39
CA ALA A 119 21.28 4.35 -3.76
C ALA A 119 22.79 4.09 -3.83
#